data_AF-A0AA36HV54-F1
#
_entry.id   AF-A0AA36HV54-F1
#
_cell.length_a   1.000
_cell.length_b   1.000
_cell.length_c   1.000
_cell.angle_alpha   90.00
_cell.angle_beta   90.00
_cell.angle_gamma   90.00
#
_symmetry.space_group_name_H-M   'P 1'
#
loop_
_entity.id
_entity.type
_entity.pdbx_description
1 polymer ?
#
loop_
_entity_poly.entity_id
_entity_poly.type
_entity_poly.pdbx_seq_one_letter_code
_entity_poly.pdbx_strand_id
1 'polypeptide(L)'
;MLAAYQPHCVATNHIQSINMQRLELEPGQPLLFTWVLESQSAAVGMFQACQEQLKKGEEPYIMHTPQVVYEGTFNLEEQPTPKLMAYSPSWWPAYDDWPKKNLHITGNWKIPKEVQEEAALKGGTLFDAGGQHQVCTDFINGGEKPVYIGWGSMMVYSKEHMARLAVGALKEAGKRGIIVGGWAELSEESLGGDEHEELKAFSRNNVLFLKSAPHEWLFPQMACCVHHGGIGTTQASLSAGVPTVVTPVFSDQKDIGEKMNRDKTGAGTCHLSQLTAKELGARIKKCCEDPTILSNCTKLAEKMQKEDGVKTTVEFVEGYMKEQVASGEWKKKRDALIDRLQKAHQKFKKLSDPAQIFAKWNMDLAEKYPPMAAYMQDQVERYGKMTDVLSKKKLWYVKSSSGCLARKGEALKSDECGRYKEYAVLEEVGASKNGSRLHVRRLKGIGPEEGWVSPVVSGKDIVVKVASAPEIQKITFDAIQKQFADIVGKPS
;
A
#
# COMPACT_ATOMS: atom_id res chain seq x y z
N MET A 1 -7.37 9.41 27.69
CA MET A 1 -6.48 8.25 27.39
C MET A 1 -7.08 7.38 26.28
N LEU A 2 -7.64 8.00 25.23
CA LEU A 2 -8.45 7.36 24.17
C LEU A 2 -8.16 7.94 22.77
N ALA A 3 -6.98 8.55 22.58
CA ALA A 3 -6.63 9.32 21.38
C ALA A 3 -5.43 8.77 20.58
N ALA A 4 -5.03 7.50 20.75
CA ALA A 4 -3.80 6.98 20.14
C ALA A 4 -3.92 5.61 19.43
N TYR A 5 -5.13 5.11 19.20
CA TYR A 5 -5.32 3.83 18.50
C TYR A 5 -6.39 3.97 17.42
N GLN A 6 -6.03 4.55 16.27
CA GLN A 6 -6.60 4.07 15.03
C GLN A 6 -5.74 2.89 14.59
N PRO A 7 -6.26 1.64 14.61
CA PRO A 7 -5.56 0.54 14.00
C PRO A 7 -5.56 0.78 12.49
N HIS A 8 -4.38 1.11 11.96
CA HIS A 8 -4.07 0.89 10.56
C HIS A 8 -4.53 -0.53 10.21
N CYS A 9 -5.30 -0.69 9.15
CA CYS A 9 -5.43 -2.01 8.55
C CYS A 9 -4.02 -2.42 8.13
N VAL A 10 -3.44 -3.35 8.89
CA VAL A 10 -2.06 -3.86 8.83
C VAL A 10 -1.01 -3.03 9.61
N ALA A 11 -0.33 -3.75 10.51
CA ALA A 11 0.85 -3.50 11.37
C ALA A 11 1.28 -2.08 11.78
N THR A 12 1.59 -1.97 13.07
CA THR A 12 1.84 -0.77 13.91
C THR A 12 3.11 0.04 13.63
N ASN A 13 3.06 1.34 13.98
CA ASN A 13 4.15 2.34 14.01
C ASN A 13 5.24 2.15 15.09
N HIS A 14 5.43 0.96 15.67
CA HIS A 14 6.52 0.71 16.63
C HIS A 14 7.16 -0.66 16.46
N ILE A 15 7.73 -0.85 15.28
CA ILE A 15 9.02 -1.49 14.94
C ILE A 15 9.31 -0.89 13.56
N GLN A 16 10.53 -0.43 13.31
CA GLN A 16 10.94 0.24 12.06
C GLN A 16 10.19 -0.33 10.85
N SER A 17 9.38 0.50 10.20
CA SER A 17 8.55 0.15 9.05
C SER A 17 9.41 -0.58 8.01
N ILE A 18 9.24 -1.89 7.89
CA ILE A 18 9.86 -2.65 6.83
C ILE A 18 9.10 -2.30 5.56
N ASN A 19 9.70 -1.40 4.79
CA ASN A 19 9.19 -0.85 3.55
C ASN A 19 8.91 -1.94 2.53
N MET A 20 7.64 -2.22 2.30
CA MET A 20 7.26 -3.14 1.25
C MET A 20 5.89 -2.82 0.69
N GLN A 21 5.87 -2.55 -0.62
CA GLN A 21 4.87 -3.07 -1.55
C GLN A 21 5.19 -2.59 -2.97
N ARG A 22 5.62 -3.50 -3.84
CA ARG A 22 5.44 -3.41 -5.30
C ARG A 22 5.98 -4.69 -5.96
N LEU A 23 5.13 -5.69 -6.03
CA LEU A 23 5.07 -6.56 -7.20
C LEU A 23 3.58 -6.59 -7.60
N GLU A 24 3.31 -6.57 -8.90
CA GLU A 24 1.96 -6.71 -9.44
C GLU A 24 1.44 -8.10 -9.03
N LEU A 25 0.44 -8.15 -8.16
CA LEU A 25 -0.18 -9.41 -7.70
C LEU A 25 -1.48 -9.67 -8.44
N GLU A 26 -1.70 -10.94 -8.75
CA GLU A 26 -2.99 -11.47 -9.19
C GLU A 26 -4.02 -11.38 -8.04
N PRO A 27 -5.31 -11.22 -8.33
CA PRO A 27 -6.37 -11.22 -7.33
C PRO A 27 -6.35 -12.50 -6.46
N GLY A 28 -6.27 -12.34 -5.13
CA GLY A 28 -6.32 -13.45 -4.16
C GLY A 28 -5.02 -13.73 -3.39
N GLN A 29 -3.93 -13.01 -3.66
CA GLN A 29 -2.62 -13.21 -3.00
C GLN A 29 -2.12 -12.16 -1.98
N PRO A 30 -2.85 -11.09 -1.58
CA PRO A 30 -2.21 -9.94 -0.91
C PRO A 30 -1.68 -10.24 0.50
N LEU A 31 -2.43 -10.94 1.36
CA LEU A 31 -2.04 -11.18 2.76
C LEU A 31 -0.85 -12.14 2.90
N LEU A 32 -0.85 -13.23 2.13
CA LEU A 32 0.25 -14.20 2.12
C LEU A 32 1.53 -13.56 1.56
N PHE A 33 1.40 -12.74 0.52
CA PHE A 33 2.55 -12.10 -0.11
C PHE A 33 3.17 -10.99 0.74
N THR A 34 2.36 -10.17 1.43
CA THR A 34 2.87 -9.23 2.44
C THR A 34 3.62 -9.98 3.53
N TRP A 35 3.07 -11.10 4.01
CA TRP A 35 3.73 -11.95 5.01
C TRP A 35 5.06 -12.57 4.49
N VAL A 36 5.08 -13.07 3.25
CA VAL A 36 6.28 -13.63 2.59
C VAL A 36 7.35 -12.56 2.44
N LEU A 37 7.03 -11.41 1.88
CA LEU A 37 8.00 -10.36 1.70
C LEU A 37 8.50 -9.84 3.05
N GLU A 38 7.65 -9.76 4.08
CA GLU A 38 8.02 -9.23 5.42
C GLU A 38 9.00 -10.21 6.05
N SER A 39 8.71 -11.50 5.90
CA SER A 39 9.59 -12.58 6.32
C SER A 39 10.93 -12.56 5.57
N GLN A 40 10.95 -12.28 4.26
CA GLN A 40 12.18 -12.25 3.46
C GLN A 40 13.01 -10.99 3.69
N SER A 41 12.39 -9.81 3.71
CA SER A 41 13.06 -8.53 3.97
C SER A 41 13.60 -8.48 5.40
N ALA A 42 12.81 -8.93 6.36
CA ALA A 42 13.28 -9.10 7.73
C ALA A 42 14.39 -10.15 7.78
N ALA A 43 14.28 -11.30 7.11
CA ALA A 43 15.34 -12.33 7.09
C ALA A 43 16.65 -11.82 6.44
N VAL A 44 16.58 -10.99 5.41
CA VAL A 44 17.78 -10.42 4.75
C VAL A 44 18.43 -9.34 5.62
N GLY A 45 17.64 -8.41 6.19
CA GLY A 45 18.15 -7.42 7.14
C GLY A 45 18.71 -8.09 8.40
N MET A 46 18.07 -9.17 8.84
CA MET A 46 18.53 -10.04 9.92
C MET A 46 19.85 -10.73 9.59
N PHE A 47 19.98 -11.29 8.38
CA PHE A 47 21.19 -11.97 7.93
C PHE A 47 22.37 -10.99 7.81
N GLN A 48 22.13 -9.77 7.31
CA GLN A 48 23.14 -8.72 7.23
C GLN A 48 23.60 -8.26 8.61
N ALA A 49 22.66 -8.01 9.54
CA ALA A 49 22.98 -7.69 10.93
C ALA A 49 23.75 -8.82 11.62
N CYS A 50 23.39 -10.09 11.37
CA CYS A 50 24.14 -11.24 11.86
C CYS A 50 25.56 -11.29 11.29
N GLN A 51 25.72 -11.06 9.99
CA GLN A 51 27.04 -11.03 9.36
C GLN A 51 27.93 -9.90 9.91
N GLU A 52 27.36 -8.74 10.21
CA GLU A 52 28.10 -7.64 10.84
C GLU A 52 28.50 -7.94 12.29
N GLN A 53 27.62 -8.58 13.06
CA GLN A 53 27.92 -9.00 14.43
C GLN A 53 28.98 -10.10 14.48
N LEU A 54 28.89 -11.09 13.58
CA LEU A 54 29.92 -12.14 13.44
C LEU A 54 31.28 -11.56 13.04
N LYS A 55 31.32 -10.55 12.16
CA LYS A 55 32.57 -9.84 11.82
C LYS A 55 33.18 -9.11 13.01
N LYS A 56 32.38 -8.72 14.01
CA LYS A 56 32.83 -8.08 15.25
C LYS A 56 33.19 -9.08 16.36
N GLY A 57 33.09 -10.39 16.11
CA GLY A 57 33.28 -11.42 17.13
C GLY A 57 32.17 -11.46 18.17
N GLU A 58 31.02 -10.85 17.88
CA GLU A 58 29.85 -10.81 18.74
C GLU A 58 28.95 -12.02 18.45
N GLU A 59 28.32 -12.58 19.49
CA GLU A 59 27.19 -13.48 19.29
C GLU A 59 26.01 -12.69 18.70
N PRO A 60 25.45 -13.08 17.55
CA PRO A 60 24.43 -12.28 16.91
C PRO A 60 23.13 -12.22 17.72
N TYR A 61 22.61 -11.03 18.01
CA TYR A 61 21.37 -10.82 18.77
C TYR A 61 20.17 -11.54 18.14
N ILE A 62 20.14 -11.66 16.80
CA ILE A 62 19.04 -12.31 16.08
C ILE A 62 19.07 -13.84 16.21
N MET A 63 20.22 -14.46 16.53
CA MET A 63 20.30 -15.87 16.93
C MET A 63 19.49 -16.15 18.21
N HIS A 64 19.05 -15.09 18.92
CA HIS A 64 18.18 -15.19 20.07
C HIS A 64 16.69 -15.05 19.77
N THR A 65 16.31 -14.86 18.51
CA THR A 65 14.90 -14.79 18.08
C THR A 65 14.55 -16.07 17.33
N PRO A 66 14.17 -17.15 18.04
CA PRO A 66 13.73 -18.37 17.41
C PRO A 66 12.63 -18.10 16.40
N GLN A 67 12.63 -18.90 15.36
CA GLN A 67 11.46 -19.10 14.50
C GLN A 67 10.17 -19.29 15.32
N VAL A 68 10.23 -19.94 16.49
CA VAL A 68 9.06 -20.09 17.39
C VAL A 68 8.65 -18.77 18.07
N VAL A 69 9.57 -17.84 18.33
CA VAL A 69 9.24 -16.48 18.81
C VAL A 69 8.59 -15.67 17.70
N TYR A 70 9.08 -15.81 16.46
CA TYR A 70 8.50 -15.17 15.29
C TYR A 70 7.12 -15.77 14.96
N GLU A 71 7.02 -17.07 14.72
CA GLU A 71 5.77 -17.82 14.49
C GLU A 71 4.79 -17.68 15.66
N GLY A 72 5.27 -17.64 16.90
CA GLY A 72 4.45 -17.32 18.05
C GLY A 72 3.83 -15.94 17.90
N THR A 73 4.63 -14.93 17.58
CA THR A 73 4.22 -13.52 17.37
C THR A 73 3.22 -13.35 16.21
N PHE A 74 3.33 -14.16 15.15
CA PHE A 74 2.47 -14.08 13.96
C PHE A 74 1.34 -15.11 13.90
N ASN A 75 1.37 -16.17 14.72
CA ASN A 75 0.24 -17.07 14.88
C ASN A 75 -0.82 -16.38 15.73
N LEU A 76 -1.63 -15.56 15.06
CA LEU A 76 -2.69 -14.80 15.70
C LEU A 76 -3.61 -15.69 16.52
N GLU A 77 -3.85 -16.97 16.16
CA GLU A 77 -4.71 -17.88 16.95
C GLU A 77 -4.14 -18.29 18.31
N GLU A 78 -2.82 -18.19 18.50
CA GLU A 78 -2.13 -18.58 19.73
C GLU A 78 -1.73 -17.38 20.58
N GLN A 79 -1.99 -16.16 20.10
CA GLN A 79 -1.75 -14.95 20.87
C GLN A 79 -2.68 -14.91 22.10
N PRO A 80 -2.15 -14.60 23.30
CA PRO A 80 -3.00 -14.50 24.48
C PRO A 80 -3.92 -13.27 24.39
N THR A 81 -3.52 -12.25 23.64
CA THR A 81 -4.26 -11.00 23.48
C THR A 81 -4.91 -10.93 22.09
N PRO A 82 -6.23 -10.78 22.00
CA PRO A 82 -6.95 -10.66 20.73
C PRO A 82 -6.66 -9.32 20.05
N LYS A 83 -6.95 -9.27 18.74
CA LYS A 83 -6.85 -8.11 17.86
C LYS A 83 -8.25 -7.68 17.46
N LEU A 84 -8.53 -6.38 17.59
CA LEU A 84 -9.79 -5.77 17.18
C LEU A 84 -9.56 -4.95 15.92
N MET A 85 -10.33 -5.24 14.88
CA MET A 85 -10.26 -4.59 13.58
C MET A 85 -11.42 -3.59 13.47
N ALA A 86 -11.06 -2.31 13.45
CA ALA A 86 -11.97 -1.18 13.43
C ALA A 86 -12.49 -0.86 12.01
N TYR A 87 -13.04 -1.86 11.33
CA TYR A 87 -13.67 -1.65 10.03
C TYR A 87 -15.01 -2.37 9.90
N SER A 88 -15.82 -1.91 8.95
CA SER A 88 -17.15 -2.43 8.68
C SER A 88 -17.13 -3.85 8.09
N PRO A 89 -17.70 -4.86 8.78
CA PRO A 89 -17.86 -6.19 8.21
C PRO A 89 -18.84 -6.22 7.03
N SER A 90 -19.77 -5.27 6.93
CA SER A 90 -20.68 -5.16 5.76
C SER A 90 -19.94 -4.76 4.50
N TRP A 91 -18.89 -3.95 4.63
CA TRP A 91 -18.05 -3.57 3.50
C TRP A 91 -17.01 -4.65 3.21
N TRP A 92 -16.26 -5.09 4.22
CA TRP A 92 -15.22 -6.11 4.06
C TRP A 92 -15.49 -7.29 5.00
N PRO A 93 -16.16 -8.36 4.56
CA PRO A 93 -16.41 -9.50 5.44
C PRO A 93 -15.09 -10.20 5.82
N ALA A 94 -15.04 -10.80 7.01
CA ALA A 94 -13.95 -11.72 7.36
C ALA A 94 -13.92 -12.88 6.35
N TYR A 95 -12.72 -13.27 5.93
CA TYR A 95 -12.55 -14.50 5.17
C TYR A 95 -12.60 -15.71 6.10
N ASP A 96 -12.93 -16.88 5.53
CA ASP A 96 -13.10 -18.09 6.32
C ASP A 96 -11.81 -18.65 6.91
N ASP A 97 -10.68 -18.32 6.29
CA ASP A 97 -9.32 -18.70 6.70
C ASP A 97 -8.71 -17.72 7.71
N TRP A 98 -9.44 -16.69 8.14
CA TRP A 98 -8.95 -15.77 9.16
C TRP A 98 -8.90 -16.42 10.54
N PRO A 99 -7.97 -16.00 11.42
CA PRO A 99 -7.82 -16.53 12.77
C PRO A 99 -8.98 -16.07 13.68
N LYS A 100 -10.14 -16.72 13.54
CA LYS A 100 -11.43 -16.30 14.13
C LYS A 100 -11.41 -16.20 15.66
N LYS A 101 -10.47 -16.91 16.33
CA LYS A 101 -10.36 -16.90 17.81
C LYS A 101 -9.80 -15.60 18.37
N ASN A 102 -8.92 -14.94 17.63
CA ASN A 102 -8.10 -13.84 18.14
C ASN A 102 -8.09 -12.62 17.22
N LEU A 103 -8.83 -12.65 16.12
CA LEU A 103 -9.05 -11.51 15.25
C LEU A 103 -10.56 -11.26 15.17
N HIS A 104 -10.99 -10.11 15.68
CA HIS A 104 -12.40 -9.74 15.73
C HIS A 104 -12.61 -8.46 14.95
N ILE A 105 -13.49 -8.51 13.96
CA ILE A 105 -13.95 -7.33 13.24
C ILE A 105 -15.07 -6.72 14.04
N THR A 106 -14.85 -5.53 14.58
CA THR A 106 -15.81 -4.89 15.49
C THR A 106 -16.76 -3.96 14.78
N GLY A 107 -16.43 -3.50 13.57
CA GLY A 107 -17.12 -2.39 12.91
C GLY A 107 -16.33 -1.09 12.99
N ASN A 108 -16.76 -0.09 12.20
CA ASN A 108 -16.12 1.23 12.17
C ASN A 108 -16.22 1.97 13.52
N TRP A 109 -15.11 2.56 13.97
CA TRP A 109 -15.06 3.39 15.18
C TRP A 109 -15.32 4.84 14.83
N LYS A 110 -16.59 5.17 14.64
CA LYS A 110 -17.07 6.50 14.29
C LYS A 110 -17.18 7.39 15.52
N ILE A 111 -16.68 8.63 15.41
CA ILE A 111 -17.06 9.72 16.32
C ILE A 111 -18.36 10.31 15.74
N PRO A 112 -19.46 10.42 16.52
CA PRO A 112 -20.72 10.96 16.02
C PRO A 112 -20.55 12.33 15.36
N LYS A 113 -21.34 12.58 14.32
CA LYS A 113 -21.30 13.83 13.54
C LYS A 113 -21.43 15.05 14.46
N GLU A 114 -22.37 15.00 15.39
CA GLU A 114 -22.71 16.10 16.30
C GLU A 114 -21.51 16.47 17.18
N VAL A 115 -20.75 15.45 17.63
CA VAL A 115 -19.54 15.64 18.44
C VAL A 115 -18.42 16.27 17.59
N GLN A 116 -18.26 15.83 16.34
CA GLN A 116 -17.26 16.41 15.44
C GLN A 116 -17.61 17.86 15.06
N GLU A 117 -18.88 18.14 14.81
CA GLU A 117 -19.38 19.48 14.46
C GLU A 117 -19.23 20.45 15.63
N GLU A 118 -19.62 20.05 16.84
CA GLU A 118 -19.42 20.83 18.05
C GLU A 118 -17.93 21.13 18.30
N ALA A 119 -17.06 20.13 18.13
CA ALA A 119 -15.61 20.29 18.26
C ALA A 119 -15.01 21.22 17.20
N ALA A 120 -15.55 21.19 15.97
CA ALA A 120 -15.13 22.05 14.87
C ALA A 120 -15.53 23.51 15.10
N LEU A 121 -16.71 23.76 15.68
CA LEU A 121 -17.23 25.10 15.99
C LEU A 121 -16.50 25.75 17.17
N LYS A 122 -16.05 24.96 18.16
CA LYS A 122 -15.30 25.46 19.33
C LYS A 122 -13.85 25.86 18.99
N GLY A 123 -13.29 25.30 17.92
CA GLY A 123 -11.89 25.49 17.52
C GLY A 123 -10.86 24.86 18.46
N GLY A 124 -9.58 24.86 18.05
CA GLY A 124 -8.48 24.28 18.85
C GLY A 124 -8.49 22.76 18.98
N THR A 125 -9.21 22.06 18.09
CA THR A 125 -9.33 20.60 18.08
C THR A 125 -8.73 19.99 16.81
N LEU A 126 -8.65 18.66 16.73
CA LEU A 126 -8.27 17.95 15.50
C LEU A 126 -9.25 18.18 14.33
N PHE A 127 -10.44 18.74 14.60
CA PHE A 127 -11.50 19.04 13.63
C PHE A 127 -11.67 20.54 13.40
N ASP A 128 -10.71 21.35 13.83
CA ASP A 128 -10.83 22.82 13.82
C ASP A 128 -11.12 23.32 12.39
N ALA A 129 -12.38 23.69 12.17
CA ALA A 129 -12.83 24.41 10.99
C ALA A 129 -12.69 25.92 11.20
N GLY A 130 -12.42 26.39 12.42
CA GLY A 130 -11.83 27.69 12.74
C GLY A 130 -12.35 28.89 11.97
N GLY A 131 -13.68 29.03 11.85
CA GLY A 131 -14.34 30.11 11.11
C GLY A 131 -14.65 29.82 9.63
N GLN A 132 -14.15 28.73 9.06
CA GLN A 132 -14.49 28.26 7.71
C GLN A 132 -15.76 27.40 7.67
N HIS A 133 -16.34 27.01 8.82
CA HIS A 133 -17.57 26.20 8.86
C HIS A 133 -18.73 26.88 8.13
N GLN A 134 -19.02 28.15 8.43
CA GLN A 134 -20.09 28.88 7.75
C GLN A 134 -19.83 29.04 6.25
N VAL A 135 -18.59 29.39 5.87
CA VAL A 135 -18.20 29.50 4.46
C VAL A 135 -18.37 28.17 3.72
N CYS A 136 -18.03 27.05 4.36
CA CYS A 136 -18.25 25.71 3.82
C CYS A 136 -19.74 25.40 3.66
N THR A 137 -20.55 25.71 4.67
CA THR A 137 -22.00 25.52 4.63
C THR A 137 -22.64 26.37 3.53
N ASP A 138 -22.26 27.64 3.39
CA ASP A 138 -22.76 28.54 2.36
C ASP A 138 -22.36 28.05 0.97
N PHE A 139 -21.11 27.59 0.81
CA PHE A 139 -20.65 27.00 -0.44
C PHE A 139 -21.48 25.75 -0.79
N ILE A 140 -21.67 24.83 0.14
CA ILE A 140 -22.50 23.62 -0.06
C ILE A 140 -23.93 24.00 -0.47
N ASN A 141 -24.55 24.97 0.20
CA ASN A 141 -25.93 25.39 -0.09
C ASN A 141 -26.08 26.19 -1.39
N GLY A 142 -25.00 26.82 -1.87
CA GLY A 142 -25.02 27.68 -3.05
C GLY A 142 -25.12 26.97 -4.41
N GLY A 143 -25.30 25.65 -4.47
CA GLY A 143 -25.37 24.93 -5.74
C GLY A 143 -25.48 23.40 -5.60
N GLU A 144 -25.15 22.67 -6.68
CA GLU A 144 -25.14 21.20 -6.68
C GLU A 144 -24.20 20.63 -5.61
N LYS A 145 -24.43 19.39 -5.15
CA LYS A 145 -23.52 18.74 -4.20
C LYS A 145 -22.07 18.75 -4.73
N PRO A 146 -21.10 19.31 -3.99
CA PRO A 146 -19.72 19.40 -4.47
C PRO A 146 -18.99 18.06 -4.33
N VAL A 147 -17.85 17.95 -5.01
CA VAL A 147 -16.91 16.83 -4.87
C VAL A 147 -15.87 17.16 -3.80
N TYR A 148 -15.66 16.28 -2.83
CA TYR A 148 -14.56 16.39 -1.88
C TYR A 148 -13.27 15.86 -2.51
N ILE A 149 -12.15 16.57 -2.33
CA ILE A 149 -10.81 16.08 -2.68
C ILE A 149 -9.87 16.35 -1.50
N GLY A 150 -9.22 15.30 -0.98
CA GLY A 150 -8.21 15.47 0.06
C GLY A 150 -7.37 14.22 0.29
N TRP A 151 -6.06 14.40 0.35
CA TRP A 151 -5.10 13.30 0.56
C TRP A 151 -4.63 13.15 2.01
N GLY A 152 -5.17 13.94 2.95
CA GLY A 152 -4.87 13.78 4.38
C GLY A 152 -3.40 14.04 4.72
N SER A 153 -2.76 13.09 5.40
CA SER A 153 -1.37 13.19 5.87
C SER A 153 -0.32 12.69 4.88
N MET A 154 -0.68 12.53 3.62
CA MET A 154 0.29 12.12 2.59
C MET A 154 1.27 13.26 2.31
N MET A 155 2.58 12.95 2.34
CA MET A 155 3.61 13.89 1.93
C MET A 155 3.47 14.20 0.45
N VAL A 156 3.49 15.49 0.12
CA VAL A 156 3.37 15.97 -1.26
C VAL A 156 4.70 16.59 -1.69
N TYR A 157 5.29 16.04 -2.75
CA TYR A 157 6.53 16.58 -3.33
C TYR A 157 6.33 17.92 -4.04
N SER A 158 5.16 18.14 -4.66
CA SER A 158 4.83 19.39 -5.34
C SER A 158 3.38 19.78 -5.03
N LYS A 159 3.21 20.79 -4.17
CA LYS A 159 1.90 21.39 -3.84
C LYS A 159 1.21 21.89 -5.12
N GLU A 160 2.01 22.45 -6.03
CA GLU A 160 1.55 22.96 -7.31
C GLU A 160 0.98 21.89 -8.22
N HIS A 161 1.69 20.79 -8.42
CA HIS A 161 1.19 19.68 -9.21
C HIS A 161 -0.11 19.11 -8.64
N MET A 162 -0.19 18.96 -7.31
CA MET A 162 -1.37 18.41 -6.64
C MET A 162 -2.58 19.35 -6.70
N ALA A 163 -2.38 20.65 -6.49
CA ALA A 163 -3.46 21.64 -6.63
C ALA A 163 -3.99 21.66 -8.07
N ARG A 164 -3.09 21.63 -9.06
CA ARG A 164 -3.46 21.59 -10.49
C ARG A 164 -4.17 20.29 -10.86
N LEU A 165 -3.74 19.15 -10.32
CA LEU A 165 -4.41 17.86 -10.50
C LEU A 165 -5.84 17.91 -9.93
N ALA A 166 -6.01 18.42 -8.71
CA ALA A 166 -7.31 18.48 -8.03
C ALA A 166 -8.29 19.42 -8.75
N VAL A 167 -7.89 20.68 -8.98
CA VAL A 167 -8.74 21.66 -9.67
C VAL A 167 -8.98 21.26 -11.13
N GLY A 168 -7.96 20.74 -11.80
CA GLY A 168 -8.08 20.24 -13.17
C GLY A 168 -9.07 19.10 -13.28
N ALA A 169 -9.04 18.14 -12.36
CA ALA A 169 -9.97 17.02 -12.37
C ALA A 169 -11.43 17.46 -12.12
N LEU A 170 -11.64 18.43 -11.23
CA LEU A 170 -12.96 19.04 -11.03
C LEU A 170 -13.49 19.71 -12.30
N LYS A 171 -12.62 20.47 -12.98
CA LYS A 171 -12.93 21.12 -14.26
C LYS A 171 -13.29 20.10 -15.34
N GLU A 172 -12.48 19.06 -15.51
CA GLU A 172 -12.72 17.95 -16.46
C GLU A 172 -14.01 17.18 -16.15
N ALA A 173 -14.35 17.03 -14.87
CA ALA A 173 -15.60 16.40 -14.45
C ALA A 173 -16.83 17.31 -14.61
N GLY A 174 -16.64 18.62 -14.83
CA GLY A 174 -17.71 19.61 -14.80
C GLY A 174 -18.37 19.74 -13.43
N LYS A 175 -17.59 19.60 -12.35
CA LYS A 175 -18.09 19.62 -10.97
C LYS A 175 -17.39 20.70 -10.15
N ARG A 176 -18.14 21.35 -9.27
CA ARG A 176 -17.59 22.17 -8.19
C ARG A 176 -17.09 21.27 -7.06
N GLY A 177 -16.16 21.75 -6.24
CA GLY A 177 -15.51 20.91 -5.24
C GLY A 177 -15.00 21.63 -4.00
N ILE A 178 -14.75 20.85 -2.97
CA ILE A 178 -14.10 21.26 -1.73
C ILE A 178 -12.76 20.53 -1.68
N ILE A 179 -11.67 21.29 -1.68
CA ILE A 179 -10.31 20.75 -1.56
C ILE A 179 -9.85 20.95 -0.12
N VAL A 180 -9.61 19.85 0.59
CA VAL A 180 -9.03 19.89 1.94
C VAL A 180 -7.53 19.76 1.84
N GLY A 181 -6.82 20.84 2.18
CA GLY A 181 -5.39 20.98 1.99
C GLY A 181 -4.54 20.00 2.79
N GLY A 182 -5.01 19.60 3.98
CA GLY A 182 -4.33 18.62 4.83
C GLY A 182 -2.87 18.98 5.10
N TRP A 183 -2.00 17.97 5.20
CA TRP A 183 -0.56 18.17 5.45
C TRP A 183 0.18 18.82 4.27
N ALA A 184 -0.41 18.75 3.07
CA ALA A 184 0.12 19.41 1.89
C ALA A 184 -0.21 20.91 1.88
N GLU A 185 -1.10 21.38 2.76
CA GLU A 185 -1.56 22.76 2.87
C GLU A 185 -1.97 23.33 1.49
N LEU A 186 -2.68 22.54 0.69
CA LEU A 186 -3.13 22.99 -0.63
C LEU A 186 -4.08 24.17 -0.49
N SER A 187 -3.83 25.18 -1.32
CA SER A 187 -4.58 26.43 -1.36
C SER A 187 -4.68 26.94 -2.80
N GLU A 188 -5.42 28.03 -3.03
CA GLU A 188 -5.48 28.64 -4.36
C GLU A 188 -4.09 29.12 -4.83
N GLU A 189 -3.27 29.66 -3.91
CA GLU A 189 -1.90 30.09 -4.21
C GLU A 189 -1.01 28.94 -4.68
N SER A 190 -1.36 27.70 -4.32
CA SER A 190 -0.64 26.52 -4.78
C SER A 190 -0.77 26.34 -6.30
N LEU A 191 -1.74 26.95 -6.99
CA LEU A 191 -1.94 26.74 -8.43
C LEU A 191 -0.82 27.32 -9.33
N GLY A 192 0.09 28.13 -8.78
CA GLY A 192 1.29 28.62 -9.48
C GLY A 192 1.06 29.89 -10.31
N GLY A 193 1.91 30.08 -11.32
CA GLY A 193 2.07 31.32 -12.10
C GLY A 193 0.90 31.68 -13.03
N ASP A 194 1.02 32.82 -13.70
CA ASP A 194 -0.04 33.42 -14.54
C ASP A 194 -0.38 32.58 -15.79
N GLU A 195 0.47 31.62 -16.16
CA GLU A 195 0.22 30.71 -17.28
C GLU A 195 -0.97 29.75 -17.06
N HIS A 196 -1.58 29.75 -15.87
CA HIS A 196 -2.75 28.93 -15.51
C HIS A 196 -4.00 29.74 -15.17
N GLU A 197 -4.15 30.96 -15.70
CA GLU A 197 -5.32 31.81 -15.38
C GLU A 197 -6.67 31.14 -15.63
N GLU A 198 -6.81 30.30 -16.66
CA GLU A 198 -8.07 29.58 -16.90
C GLU A 198 -8.42 28.62 -15.74
N LEU A 199 -7.40 27.95 -15.18
CA LEU A 199 -7.58 27.03 -14.06
C LEU A 199 -7.86 27.80 -12.75
N LYS A 200 -7.19 28.93 -12.54
CA LYS A 200 -7.47 29.83 -11.41
C LYS A 200 -8.87 30.44 -11.51
N ALA A 201 -9.29 30.87 -12.69
CA ALA A 201 -10.65 31.38 -12.93
C ALA A 201 -11.71 30.32 -12.65
N PHE A 202 -11.48 29.06 -13.07
CA PHE A 202 -12.36 27.95 -12.68
C PHE A 202 -12.36 27.76 -11.15
N SER A 203 -11.19 27.76 -10.52
CA SER A 203 -11.01 27.59 -9.08
C SER A 203 -11.81 28.63 -8.27
N ARG A 204 -11.64 29.92 -8.56
CA ARG A 204 -12.31 31.03 -7.85
C ARG A 204 -13.84 30.92 -7.85
N ASN A 205 -14.41 30.33 -8.90
CA ASN A 205 -15.86 30.23 -9.07
C ASN A 205 -16.44 28.89 -8.58
N ASN A 206 -15.63 27.82 -8.51
CA ASN A 206 -16.12 26.45 -8.34
C ASN A 206 -15.42 25.65 -7.24
N VAL A 207 -14.41 26.22 -6.57
CA VAL A 207 -13.59 25.49 -5.61
C VAL A 207 -13.49 26.25 -4.30
N LEU A 208 -13.81 25.56 -3.20
CA LEU A 208 -13.51 26.02 -1.86
C LEU A 208 -12.31 25.26 -1.30
N PHE A 209 -11.27 25.98 -0.89
CA PHE A 209 -10.15 25.40 -0.15
C PHE A 209 -10.39 25.48 1.35
N LEU A 210 -10.24 24.35 2.04
CA LEU A 210 -10.33 24.25 3.50
C LEU A 210 -9.04 23.68 4.06
N LYS A 211 -8.69 24.09 5.28
CA LYS A 211 -7.54 23.48 5.99
C LYS A 211 -7.87 22.07 6.47
N SER A 212 -9.02 21.92 7.10
CA SER A 212 -9.55 20.66 7.62
C SER A 212 -11.09 20.72 7.62
N ALA A 213 -11.74 19.55 7.66
CA ALA A 213 -13.17 19.47 7.86
C ALA A 213 -13.55 18.12 8.50
N PRO A 214 -14.54 18.10 9.42
CA PRO A 214 -15.04 16.85 9.99
C PRO A 214 -15.76 16.00 8.93
N HIS A 215 -15.23 14.81 8.64
CA HIS A 215 -15.72 13.98 7.55
C HIS A 215 -17.15 13.46 7.77
N GLU A 216 -17.53 13.09 8.99
CA GLU A 216 -18.89 12.58 9.26
C GLU A 216 -19.96 13.66 9.12
N TRP A 217 -19.55 14.94 9.20
CA TRP A 217 -20.40 16.08 8.88
C TRP A 217 -20.37 16.41 7.40
N LEU A 218 -19.18 16.46 6.79
CA LEU A 218 -18.99 16.93 5.42
C LEU A 218 -19.50 15.93 4.38
N PHE A 219 -19.15 14.65 4.51
CA PHE A 219 -19.33 13.66 3.45
C PHE A 219 -20.80 13.44 3.05
N PRO A 220 -21.79 13.36 3.95
CA PRO A 220 -23.21 13.23 3.55
C PRO A 220 -23.70 14.33 2.57
N GLN A 221 -22.98 15.45 2.50
CA GLN A 221 -23.29 16.61 1.69
C GLN A 221 -22.57 16.60 0.33
N MET A 222 -21.66 15.65 0.09
CA MET A 222 -20.85 15.54 -1.13
C MET A 222 -21.53 14.68 -2.19
N ALA A 223 -21.18 14.91 -3.46
CA ALA A 223 -21.56 14.05 -4.59
C ALA A 223 -20.60 12.86 -4.78
N CYS A 224 -19.31 13.08 -4.50
CA CYS A 224 -18.25 12.10 -4.59
C CYS A 224 -17.10 12.53 -3.67
N CYS A 225 -16.34 11.55 -3.16
CA CYS A 225 -15.10 11.79 -2.40
C CYS A 225 -13.89 11.30 -3.20
N VAL A 226 -12.78 12.05 -3.19
CA VAL A 226 -11.49 11.64 -3.76
C VAL A 226 -10.44 11.68 -2.66
N HIS A 227 -9.74 10.56 -2.46
CA HIS A 227 -8.69 10.47 -1.45
C HIS A 227 -7.68 9.35 -1.76
N HIS A 228 -6.63 9.23 -0.94
CA HIS A 228 -5.59 8.22 -1.13
C HIS A 228 -6.06 6.77 -0.90
N GLY A 229 -7.10 6.56 -0.07
CA GLY A 229 -7.63 5.23 0.23
C GLY A 229 -7.41 4.79 1.66
N GLY A 230 -7.04 5.69 2.58
CA GLY A 230 -6.93 5.36 3.99
C GLY A 230 -8.27 4.84 4.54
N ILE A 231 -8.20 3.81 5.38
CA ILE A 231 -9.37 3.07 5.84
C ILE A 231 -10.41 3.97 6.53
N GLY A 232 -9.98 4.93 7.35
CA GLY A 232 -10.88 5.84 8.06
C GLY A 232 -11.71 6.71 7.09
N THR A 233 -11.05 7.39 6.15
CA THR A 233 -11.72 8.24 5.16
C THR A 233 -12.63 7.41 4.24
N THR A 234 -12.16 6.23 3.84
CA THR A 234 -12.92 5.33 2.98
C THR A 234 -14.21 4.85 3.64
N GLN A 235 -14.13 4.48 4.92
CA GLN A 235 -15.30 4.06 5.67
C GLN A 235 -16.26 5.20 5.95
N ALA A 236 -15.76 6.41 6.22
CA ALA A 236 -16.61 7.58 6.41
C ALA A 236 -17.39 7.90 5.12
N SER A 237 -16.75 7.86 3.94
CA SER A 237 -17.42 8.18 2.68
C SER A 237 -18.45 7.11 2.30
N LEU A 238 -18.10 5.83 2.45
CA LEU A 238 -19.05 4.73 2.22
C LEU A 238 -20.20 4.72 3.23
N SER A 239 -19.93 5.00 4.51
CA SER A 239 -20.99 5.09 5.54
C SER A 239 -21.95 6.25 5.27
N ALA A 240 -21.47 7.31 4.62
CA ALA A 240 -22.27 8.44 4.17
C ALA A 240 -23.07 8.16 2.88
N GLY A 241 -22.88 7.00 2.23
CA GLY A 241 -23.52 6.68 0.95
C GLY A 241 -22.94 7.45 -0.23
N VAL A 242 -21.69 7.89 -0.12
CA VAL A 242 -21.03 8.73 -1.12
C VAL A 242 -20.04 7.90 -1.93
N PRO A 243 -20.23 7.81 -3.26
CA PRO A 243 -19.25 7.18 -4.14
C PRO A 243 -17.85 7.76 -3.97
N THR A 244 -16.84 6.89 -4.04
CA THR A 244 -15.46 7.27 -3.67
C THR A 244 -14.46 6.91 -4.75
N VAL A 245 -13.63 7.87 -5.15
CA VAL A 245 -12.45 7.64 -6.01
C VAL A 245 -11.20 7.50 -5.15
N VAL A 246 -10.54 6.36 -5.27
CA VAL A 246 -9.31 6.01 -4.54
C VAL A 246 -8.12 6.23 -5.44
N THR A 247 -7.19 7.07 -4.99
CA THR A 247 -5.96 7.46 -5.68
C THR A 247 -4.73 6.95 -4.91
N PRO A 248 -4.39 5.65 -5.05
CA PRO A 248 -3.47 4.99 -4.15
C PRO A 248 -2.05 5.57 -4.20
N VAL A 249 -1.41 5.63 -3.04
CA VAL A 249 -0.01 6.00 -2.85
C VAL A 249 0.80 4.78 -2.37
N PHE A 250 0.40 4.14 -1.27
CA PHE A 250 1.10 2.96 -0.74
C PHE A 250 0.17 2.06 0.09
N SER A 251 0.65 0.87 0.49
CA SER A 251 -0.08 -0.07 1.35
C SER A 251 -1.40 -0.57 0.72
N ASP A 252 -2.34 -0.94 1.59
CA ASP A 252 -3.71 -1.39 1.37
C ASP A 252 -4.58 -0.48 0.45
N GLN A 253 -4.15 0.73 0.17
CA GLN A 253 -4.88 1.72 -0.64
C GLN A 253 -5.20 1.20 -2.05
N LYS A 254 -4.30 0.44 -2.68
CA LYS A 254 -4.56 -0.13 -4.01
C LYS A 254 -5.66 -1.19 -3.95
N ASP A 255 -5.59 -2.09 -2.98
CA ASP A 255 -6.58 -3.15 -2.77
C ASP A 255 -7.97 -2.56 -2.47
N ILE A 256 -8.01 -1.45 -1.72
CA ILE A 256 -9.23 -0.68 -1.46
C ILE A 256 -9.79 -0.13 -2.78
N GLY A 257 -8.96 0.47 -3.64
CA GLY A 257 -9.39 0.93 -4.97
C GLY A 257 -9.90 -0.20 -5.88
N GLU A 258 -9.24 -1.35 -5.88
CA GLU A 258 -9.66 -2.54 -6.63
C GLU A 258 -10.99 -3.10 -6.13
N LYS A 259 -11.17 -3.15 -4.80
CA LYS A 259 -12.44 -3.52 -4.18
C LYS A 259 -13.57 -2.56 -4.57
N MET A 260 -13.32 -1.26 -4.57
CA MET A 260 -14.32 -0.27 -5.00
C MET A 260 -14.77 -0.49 -6.45
N ASN A 261 -13.82 -0.81 -7.34
CA ASN A 261 -14.11 -1.14 -8.73
C ASN A 261 -14.96 -2.42 -8.84
N ARG A 262 -14.56 -3.49 -8.12
CA ARG A 262 -15.24 -4.79 -8.14
C ARG A 262 -16.67 -4.70 -7.60
N ASP A 263 -16.84 -4.05 -6.45
CA ASP A 263 -18.12 -3.94 -5.75
C ASP A 263 -19.01 -2.83 -6.35
N LYS A 264 -18.44 -2.03 -7.27
CA LYS A 264 -19.06 -0.87 -7.89
C LYS A 264 -19.62 0.10 -6.85
N THR A 265 -18.85 0.41 -5.82
CA THR A 265 -19.19 1.42 -4.79
C THR A 265 -18.39 2.72 -4.96
N GLY A 266 -17.57 2.77 -6.01
CA GLY A 266 -16.69 3.89 -6.33
C GLY A 266 -15.77 3.53 -7.50
N ALA A 267 -14.57 4.10 -7.52
CA ALA A 267 -13.54 3.78 -8.50
C ALA A 267 -12.13 3.80 -7.90
N GLY A 268 -11.30 2.83 -8.26
CA GLY A 268 -9.85 2.87 -8.02
C GLY A 268 -9.10 3.37 -9.25
N THR A 269 -8.05 4.17 -9.04
CA THR A 269 -7.13 4.60 -10.11
C THR A 269 -5.81 3.83 -10.10
N CYS A 270 -4.95 4.13 -11.07
CA CYS A 270 -3.52 3.85 -10.95
C CYS A 270 -2.90 4.65 -9.78
N HIS A 271 -1.62 4.41 -9.52
CA HIS A 271 -0.88 5.15 -8.51
C HIS A 271 -0.97 6.67 -8.74
N LEU A 272 -1.15 7.45 -7.66
CA LEU A 272 -1.38 8.89 -7.71
C LEU A 272 -0.35 9.64 -8.58
N SER A 273 0.93 9.29 -8.51
CA SER A 273 1.99 9.94 -9.30
C SER A 273 1.91 9.74 -10.81
N GLN A 274 1.05 8.84 -11.30
CA GLN A 274 0.84 8.57 -12.72
C GLN A 274 -0.49 9.15 -13.22
N LEU A 275 -1.29 9.73 -12.32
CA LEU A 275 -2.65 10.13 -12.61
C LEU A 275 -2.70 11.50 -13.26
N THR A 276 -3.46 11.62 -14.33
CA THR A 276 -3.75 12.91 -14.98
C THR A 276 -5.08 13.50 -14.52
N ALA A 277 -5.24 14.82 -14.65
CA ALA A 277 -6.49 15.51 -14.36
C ALA A 277 -7.68 14.96 -15.17
N LYS A 278 -7.44 14.62 -16.43
CA LYS A 278 -8.45 14.02 -17.31
C LYS A 278 -8.91 12.65 -16.84
N GLU A 279 -7.96 11.78 -16.45
CA GLU A 279 -8.29 10.45 -15.94
C GLU A 279 -9.04 10.54 -14.61
N LEU A 280 -8.58 11.39 -13.69
CA LEU A 280 -9.26 11.59 -12.41
C LEU A 280 -10.65 12.21 -12.61
N GLY A 281 -10.78 13.22 -13.46
CA GLY A 281 -12.05 13.85 -13.80
C GLY A 281 -13.06 12.86 -14.38
N ALA A 282 -12.61 11.94 -15.26
CA ALA A 282 -13.46 10.87 -15.78
C ALA A 282 -13.95 9.91 -14.69
N ARG A 283 -13.12 9.59 -13.68
CA ARG A 283 -13.52 8.75 -12.53
C ARG A 283 -14.50 9.48 -11.61
N ILE A 284 -14.28 10.76 -11.33
CA ILE A 284 -15.18 11.61 -10.56
C ILE A 284 -16.54 11.64 -11.26
N LYS A 285 -16.57 11.99 -12.55
CA LYS A 285 -17.80 12.04 -13.34
C LYS A 285 -18.56 10.71 -13.30
N LYS A 286 -17.85 9.59 -13.52
CA LYS A 286 -18.45 8.25 -13.41
C LYS A 286 -19.08 8.01 -12.03
N CYS A 287 -18.38 8.32 -10.95
CA CYS A 287 -18.89 8.12 -9.59
C CYS A 287 -20.12 8.99 -9.29
N CYS A 288 -20.19 10.19 -9.86
CA CYS A 288 -21.32 11.09 -9.71
C CYS A 288 -22.54 10.71 -10.56
N GLU A 289 -22.36 10.00 -11.68
CA GLU A 289 -23.40 9.81 -12.70
C GLU A 289 -23.85 8.35 -12.91
N ASP A 290 -23.02 7.36 -12.54
CA ASP A 290 -23.36 5.95 -12.75
C ASP A 290 -24.42 5.47 -11.73
N PRO A 291 -25.65 5.14 -12.17
CA PRO A 291 -26.73 4.76 -11.26
C PRO A 291 -26.44 3.44 -10.51
N THR A 292 -25.60 2.57 -11.08
CA THR A 292 -25.18 1.34 -10.41
C THR A 292 -24.29 1.66 -9.22
N ILE A 293 -23.34 2.58 -9.41
CA ILE A 293 -22.43 3.00 -8.34
C ILE A 293 -23.21 3.67 -7.21
N LEU A 294 -24.09 4.61 -7.55
CA LEU A 294 -24.94 5.32 -6.59
C LEU A 294 -25.83 4.36 -5.79
N SER A 295 -26.49 3.40 -6.47
CA SER A 295 -27.35 2.41 -5.81
C SER A 295 -26.57 1.47 -4.88
N ASN A 296 -25.43 0.96 -5.33
CA ASN A 296 -24.60 0.07 -4.52
C ASN A 296 -24.01 0.78 -3.31
N CYS A 297 -23.54 2.01 -3.48
CA CYS A 297 -23.02 2.82 -2.38
C CYS A 297 -24.11 3.08 -1.32
N THR A 298 -25.33 3.43 -1.75
CA THR A 298 -26.48 3.63 -0.84
C THR A 298 -26.81 2.36 -0.06
N LYS A 299 -26.93 1.21 -0.74
CA LYS A 299 -27.22 -0.09 -0.09
C LYS A 299 -26.13 -0.51 0.89
N LEU A 300 -24.87 -0.21 0.59
CA LEU A 300 -23.77 -0.49 1.49
C LEU A 300 -23.84 0.42 2.72
N ALA A 301 -24.07 1.73 2.52
CA ALA A 301 -24.22 2.69 3.61
C ALA A 301 -25.32 2.28 4.60
N GLU A 302 -26.48 1.86 4.10
CA GLU A 302 -27.60 1.38 4.95
C GLU A 302 -27.20 0.20 5.85
N LYS A 303 -26.25 -0.65 5.42
CA LYS A 303 -25.71 -1.74 6.24
C LYS A 303 -24.69 -1.21 7.23
N MET A 304 -23.73 -0.40 6.78
CA MET A 304 -22.68 0.19 7.61
C MET A 304 -23.24 1.07 8.73
N GLN A 305 -24.32 1.81 8.47
CA GLN A 305 -24.95 2.70 9.45
C GLN A 305 -25.60 1.95 10.62
N LYS A 306 -26.03 0.69 10.40
CA LYS A 306 -26.58 -0.19 11.44
C LYS A 306 -25.51 -0.76 12.37
N GLU A 307 -24.24 -0.63 12.01
CA GLU A 307 -23.12 -1.11 12.82
C GLU A 307 -22.80 -0.11 13.93
N ASP A 308 -22.54 -0.64 15.12
CA ASP A 308 -22.01 0.11 16.26
C ASP A 308 -20.67 -0.50 16.68
N GLY A 309 -19.62 -0.10 15.97
CA GLY A 309 -18.29 -0.64 16.19
C GLY A 309 -17.67 -0.22 17.52
N VAL A 310 -18.05 0.95 18.02
CA VAL A 310 -17.60 1.43 19.33
C VAL A 310 -18.22 0.57 20.43
N LYS A 311 -19.54 0.40 20.43
CA LYS A 311 -20.23 -0.46 21.40
C LYS A 311 -19.71 -1.89 21.37
N THR A 312 -19.60 -2.48 20.17
CA THR A 312 -19.07 -3.85 20.00
C THR A 312 -17.66 -3.98 20.58
N THR A 313 -16.81 -2.97 20.40
CA THR A 313 -15.46 -2.93 20.96
C THR A 313 -15.46 -2.82 22.48
N VAL A 314 -16.30 -1.94 23.04
CA VAL A 314 -16.41 -1.75 24.49
C VAL A 314 -16.89 -3.05 25.15
N GLU A 315 -17.98 -3.64 24.65
CA GLU A 315 -18.51 -4.91 25.16
C GLU A 315 -17.46 -6.03 25.12
N PHE A 316 -16.69 -6.12 24.02
CA PHE A 316 -15.61 -7.07 23.91
C PHE A 316 -14.51 -6.83 24.95
N VAL A 317 -14.03 -5.58 25.08
CA VAL A 317 -12.95 -5.22 26.01
C VAL A 317 -13.37 -5.47 27.45
N GLU A 318 -14.58 -5.06 27.84
CA GLU A 318 -15.10 -5.28 29.19
C GLU A 318 -15.24 -6.77 29.52
N GLY A 319 -15.79 -7.57 28.60
CA GLY A 319 -15.88 -9.02 28.73
C GLY A 319 -14.49 -9.65 28.87
N TYR A 320 -13.55 -9.28 28.01
CA TYR A 320 -12.18 -9.77 28.04
C TYR A 320 -11.45 -9.41 29.35
N MET A 321 -11.62 -8.17 29.83
CA MET A 321 -11.04 -7.72 31.10
C MET A 321 -11.57 -8.54 32.28
N LYS A 322 -12.87 -8.88 32.29
CA LYS A 322 -13.48 -9.71 33.34
C LYS A 322 -13.05 -11.18 33.24
N GLU A 323 -13.15 -11.77 32.05
CA GLU A 323 -13.04 -13.21 31.86
C GLU A 323 -11.61 -13.70 31.66
N GLN A 324 -10.72 -12.87 31.11
CA GLN A 324 -9.35 -13.25 30.83
C GLN A 324 -8.37 -12.55 31.78
N VAL A 325 -8.52 -11.25 32.00
CA VAL A 325 -7.55 -10.48 32.82
C VAL A 325 -7.81 -10.67 34.32
N ALA A 326 -9.01 -10.37 34.79
CA ALA A 326 -9.35 -10.44 36.23
C ALA A 326 -9.37 -11.87 36.77
N SER A 327 -9.74 -12.86 35.94
CA SER A 327 -9.67 -14.30 36.29
C SER A 327 -8.24 -14.85 36.36
N GLY A 328 -7.26 -14.12 35.79
CA GLY A 328 -5.88 -14.57 35.63
C GLY A 328 -5.62 -15.52 34.46
N GLU A 329 -6.65 -15.89 33.67
CA GLU A 329 -6.51 -16.81 32.54
C GLU A 329 -5.59 -16.27 31.44
N TRP A 330 -5.68 -14.98 31.13
CA TRP A 330 -4.77 -14.31 30.21
C TRP A 330 -3.32 -14.45 30.67
N LYS A 331 -3.06 -14.20 31.95
CA LYS A 331 -1.72 -14.27 32.52
C LYS A 331 -1.17 -15.69 32.40
N LYS A 332 -1.97 -16.72 32.70
CA LYS A 332 -1.58 -18.12 32.51
C LYS A 332 -1.22 -18.43 31.05
N LYS A 333 -2.05 -18.02 30.08
CA LYS A 333 -1.81 -18.22 28.64
C LYS A 333 -0.54 -17.49 28.18
N ARG A 334 -0.36 -16.23 28.60
CA ARG A 334 0.83 -15.43 28.30
C ARG A 334 2.08 -16.07 28.88
N ASP A 335 2.06 -16.49 30.13
CA ASP A 335 3.21 -17.09 30.80
C ASP A 335 3.58 -18.45 30.17
N ALA A 336 2.57 -19.25 29.80
CA ALA A 336 2.77 -20.49 29.05
C ALA A 336 3.35 -20.23 27.65
N LEU A 337 2.88 -19.18 26.95
CA LEU A 337 3.48 -18.77 25.69
C LEU A 337 4.95 -18.38 25.89
N ILE A 338 5.26 -17.52 26.87
CA ILE A 338 6.63 -17.09 27.18
C ILE A 338 7.52 -18.29 27.50
N ASP A 339 7.08 -19.23 28.34
CA ASP A 339 7.83 -20.44 28.68
C ASP A 339 8.09 -21.31 27.43
N ARG A 340 7.08 -21.50 26.58
CA ARG A 340 7.24 -22.19 25.29
C ARG A 340 8.27 -21.50 24.39
N LEU A 341 8.20 -20.17 24.29
CA LEU A 341 9.12 -19.35 23.52
C LEU A 341 10.57 -19.47 24.06
N GLN A 342 10.74 -19.47 25.38
CA GLN A 342 12.03 -19.64 26.04
C GLN A 342 12.60 -21.06 25.86
N LYS A 343 11.77 -22.11 25.95
CA LYS A 343 12.18 -23.50 25.69
C LYS A 343 12.58 -23.71 24.24
N ALA A 344 11.82 -23.15 23.31
CA ALA A 344 12.19 -23.17 21.90
C ALA A 344 13.53 -22.44 21.68
N HIS A 345 13.72 -21.28 22.30
CA HIS A 345 15.00 -20.56 22.28
C HIS A 345 16.18 -21.42 22.74
N GLN A 346 16.03 -22.14 23.85
CA GLN A 346 17.08 -23.05 24.34
C GLN A 346 17.37 -24.21 23.36
N LYS A 347 16.38 -24.68 22.60
CA LYS A 347 16.56 -25.71 21.56
C LYS A 347 17.32 -25.16 20.35
N PHE A 348 17.05 -23.91 19.96
CA PHE A 348 17.74 -23.22 18.86
C PHE A 348 19.18 -22.83 19.19
N LYS A 349 19.54 -22.62 20.46
CA LYS A 349 20.96 -22.46 20.88
C LYS A 349 21.88 -23.62 20.46
N LYS A 350 21.34 -24.79 20.09
CA LYS A 350 22.10 -25.96 19.59
C LYS A 350 22.41 -25.89 18.09
N LEU A 351 21.76 -24.99 17.34
CA LEU A 351 22.05 -24.70 15.94
C LEU A 351 22.97 -23.49 15.92
N SER A 352 24.27 -23.71 15.70
CA SER A 352 25.28 -22.64 15.67
C SER A 352 25.54 -22.09 14.26
N ASP A 353 25.00 -22.75 13.23
CA ASP A 353 25.23 -22.41 11.83
C ASP A 353 24.02 -21.65 11.23
N PRO A 354 24.19 -20.36 10.84
CA PRO A 354 23.15 -19.58 10.18
C PRO A 354 22.50 -20.25 8.97
N ALA A 355 23.25 -21.07 8.21
CA ALA A 355 22.70 -21.78 7.06
C ALA A 355 21.71 -22.88 7.47
N GLN A 356 21.97 -23.59 8.57
CA GLN A 356 21.08 -24.62 9.11
C GLN A 356 19.80 -24.01 9.69
N ILE A 357 19.91 -22.87 10.36
CA ILE A 357 18.76 -22.13 10.88
C ILE A 357 17.85 -21.70 9.71
N PHE A 358 18.45 -21.12 8.66
CA PHE A 358 17.71 -20.66 7.49
C PHE A 358 17.07 -21.82 6.69
N ALA A 359 17.76 -22.95 6.56
CA ALA A 359 17.22 -24.14 5.89
C ALA A 359 16.03 -24.72 6.66
N LYS A 360 16.16 -24.89 7.98
CA LYS A 360 15.06 -25.37 8.84
C LYS A 360 13.86 -24.42 8.80
N TRP A 361 14.13 -23.12 8.78
CA TRP A 361 13.12 -22.08 8.67
C TRP A 361 12.27 -22.19 7.41
N ASN A 362 12.91 -22.31 6.24
CA ASN A 362 12.19 -22.47 4.97
C ASN A 362 11.39 -23.79 4.90
N MET A 363 11.92 -24.88 5.47
CA MET A 363 11.21 -26.17 5.49
C MET A 363 9.90 -26.11 6.29
N ASP A 364 9.94 -25.52 7.48
CA ASP A 364 8.77 -25.41 8.36
C ASP A 364 7.71 -24.45 7.80
N LEU A 365 8.15 -23.35 7.19
CA LEU A 365 7.26 -22.41 6.49
C LEU A 365 6.57 -23.07 5.29
N ALA A 366 7.32 -23.86 4.51
CA ALA A 366 6.77 -24.59 3.37
C ALA A 366 5.76 -25.67 3.78
N GLU A 367 6.02 -26.38 4.88
CA GLU A 367 5.09 -27.39 5.42
C GLU A 367 3.78 -26.75 5.91
N LYS A 368 3.87 -25.62 6.60
CA LYS A 368 2.72 -24.96 7.24
C LYS A 368 1.88 -24.13 6.26
N TYR A 369 2.48 -23.58 5.21
CA TYR A 369 1.80 -22.69 4.26
C TYR A 369 2.03 -23.15 2.81
N PRO A 370 1.22 -24.11 2.30
CA PRO A 370 1.39 -24.67 0.96
C PRO A 370 1.47 -23.65 -0.19
N PRO A 371 0.72 -22.52 -0.18
CA PRO A 371 0.86 -21.53 -1.26
C PRO A 371 2.15 -20.71 -1.14
N MET A 372 2.73 -20.56 0.07
CA MET A 372 4.06 -19.98 0.26
C MET A 372 5.15 -20.96 -0.24
N ALA A 373 4.98 -22.26 0.00
CA ALA A 373 5.85 -23.28 -0.56
C ALA A 373 5.87 -23.21 -2.09
N ALA A 374 4.70 -23.09 -2.72
CA ALA A 374 4.58 -22.94 -4.17
C ALA A 374 5.25 -21.65 -4.68
N TYR A 375 5.09 -20.53 -3.96
CA TYR A 375 5.78 -19.28 -4.30
C TYR A 375 7.31 -19.40 -4.14
N MET A 376 7.78 -19.95 -3.03
CA MET A 376 9.21 -20.17 -2.79
C MET A 376 9.81 -21.10 -3.83
N GLN A 377 9.08 -22.15 -4.21
CA GLN A 377 9.47 -23.07 -5.27
C GLN A 377 9.55 -22.36 -6.63
N ASP A 378 8.58 -21.51 -6.97
CA ASP A 378 8.65 -20.64 -8.16
C ASP A 378 9.85 -19.68 -8.11
N GLN A 379 10.17 -19.09 -6.94
CA GLN A 379 11.36 -18.24 -6.79
C GLN A 379 12.66 -19.04 -6.95
N VAL A 380 12.74 -20.25 -6.38
CA VAL A 380 13.89 -21.15 -6.52
C VAL A 380 14.05 -21.59 -7.97
N GLU A 381 12.95 -21.94 -8.65
CA GLU A 381 12.95 -22.32 -10.06
C GLU A 381 13.40 -21.15 -10.95
N ARG A 382 12.86 -19.95 -10.72
CA ARG A 382 13.29 -18.73 -11.42
C ARG A 382 14.75 -18.42 -11.17
N TYR A 383 15.22 -18.49 -9.93
CA TYR A 383 16.63 -18.26 -9.60
C TYR A 383 17.52 -19.31 -10.26
N GLY A 384 17.12 -20.59 -10.22
CA GLY A 384 17.78 -21.69 -10.91
C GLY A 384 17.90 -21.41 -12.42
N LYS A 385 16.81 -21.02 -13.07
CA LYS A 385 16.80 -20.62 -14.47
C LYS A 385 17.74 -19.43 -14.75
N MET A 386 17.74 -18.41 -13.90
CA MET A 386 18.64 -17.27 -14.03
C MET A 386 20.12 -17.69 -13.87
N THR A 387 20.44 -18.59 -12.94
CA THR A 387 21.80 -19.10 -12.77
C THR A 387 22.27 -19.97 -13.94
N ASP A 388 21.38 -20.76 -14.54
CA ASP A 388 21.66 -21.51 -15.76
C ASP A 388 21.94 -20.56 -16.95
N VAL A 389 21.10 -19.55 -17.15
CA VAL A 389 21.29 -18.52 -18.18
C VAL A 389 22.57 -17.70 -17.93
N LEU A 390 22.88 -17.40 -16.68
CA LEU A 390 24.13 -16.74 -16.28
C LEU A 390 25.35 -17.60 -16.61
N SER A 391 25.30 -18.91 -16.33
CA SER A 391 26.39 -19.84 -16.67
C SER A 391 26.68 -19.88 -18.17
N LYS A 392 25.64 -19.68 -18.99
CA LYS A 392 25.71 -19.56 -20.45
C LYS A 392 26.13 -18.16 -20.93
N LYS A 393 26.43 -17.24 -20.01
CA LYS A 393 26.79 -15.83 -20.29
C LYS A 393 25.74 -15.07 -21.09
N LYS A 394 24.45 -15.41 -20.89
CA LYS A 394 23.29 -14.87 -21.62
C LYS A 394 22.34 -14.06 -20.74
N LEU A 395 22.72 -13.78 -19.49
CA LEU A 395 21.88 -13.03 -18.57
C LEU A 395 22.21 -11.54 -18.64
N TRP A 396 21.19 -10.71 -18.79
CA TRP A 396 21.30 -9.26 -18.94
C TRP A 396 20.31 -8.54 -18.03
N TYR A 397 20.55 -7.27 -17.72
CA TYR A 397 19.57 -6.41 -17.06
C TYR A 397 19.53 -5.00 -17.64
N VAL A 398 18.38 -4.34 -17.50
CA VAL A 398 18.21 -2.95 -17.95
C VAL A 398 18.81 -2.00 -16.91
N LYS A 399 19.88 -1.28 -17.28
CA LYS A 399 20.54 -0.29 -16.41
C LYS A 399 19.96 1.11 -16.54
N SER A 400 19.34 1.41 -17.69
CA SER A 400 18.80 2.75 -17.97
C SER A 400 17.55 3.05 -17.14
N SER A 401 17.53 4.20 -16.48
CA SER A 401 16.36 4.73 -15.77
C SER A 401 15.18 5.05 -16.67
N SER A 402 15.44 5.40 -17.94
CA SER A 402 14.39 5.56 -18.96
C SER A 402 13.93 4.21 -19.54
N GLY A 403 14.46 3.08 -19.05
CA GLY A 403 14.20 1.75 -19.56
C GLY A 403 14.86 1.48 -20.93
N CYS A 404 14.52 0.33 -21.51
CA CYS A 404 14.99 -0.11 -22.82
C CYS A 404 13.82 -0.35 -23.77
N LEU A 405 13.81 0.33 -24.92
CA LEU A 405 12.78 0.14 -25.93
C LEU A 405 12.93 -1.22 -26.62
N ALA A 406 11.84 -1.97 -26.68
CA ALA A 406 11.76 -3.26 -27.35
C ALA A 406 10.97 -3.12 -28.65
N ARG A 407 11.46 -3.78 -29.70
CA ARG A 407 10.83 -3.81 -31.02
C ARG A 407 10.52 -5.23 -31.45
N LYS A 408 9.48 -5.41 -32.26
CA LYS A 408 9.08 -6.73 -32.79
C LYS A 408 10.14 -7.34 -33.71
N GLY A 409 10.97 -6.52 -34.37
CA GLY A 409 11.99 -6.99 -35.29
C GLY A 409 13.40 -6.44 -35.02
N GLU A 410 14.39 -7.06 -35.66
CA GLU A 410 15.80 -6.68 -35.58
C GLU A 410 16.06 -5.28 -36.15
N ALA A 411 15.25 -4.77 -37.08
CA ALA A 411 15.43 -3.42 -37.61
C ALA A 411 15.05 -2.34 -36.57
N LEU A 412 15.85 -1.26 -36.51
CA LEU A 412 15.56 -0.09 -35.65
C LEU A 412 14.24 0.62 -36.00
N LYS A 413 13.71 0.41 -37.21
CA LYS A 413 12.44 0.97 -37.68
C LYS A 413 11.25 0.01 -37.55
N SER A 414 11.46 -1.19 -36.99
CA SER A 414 10.36 -2.13 -36.78
C SER A 414 9.43 -1.67 -35.67
N ASP A 415 8.19 -2.15 -35.68
CA ASP A 415 7.16 -1.81 -34.70
C ASP A 415 7.66 -1.97 -33.27
N GLU A 416 7.26 -1.05 -32.41
CA GLU A 416 7.50 -1.13 -30.98
C GLU A 416 6.58 -2.20 -30.36
N CYS A 417 7.12 -3.06 -29.51
CA CYS A 417 6.33 -4.02 -28.73
C CYS A 417 6.26 -3.66 -27.24
N GLY A 418 6.92 -2.58 -26.84
CA GLY A 418 6.89 -2.05 -25.48
C GLY A 418 8.26 -1.62 -25.00
N ARG A 419 8.40 -1.44 -23.70
CA ARG A 419 9.64 -1.00 -23.07
C ARG A 419 9.89 -1.79 -21.80
N TYR A 420 11.08 -2.39 -21.72
CA TYR A 420 11.58 -2.97 -20.48
C TYR A 420 11.93 -1.84 -19.52
N LYS A 421 11.43 -1.87 -18.28
CA LYS A 421 11.78 -0.89 -17.25
C LYS A 421 13.17 -1.18 -16.68
N GLU A 422 13.74 -0.18 -16.01
CA GLU A 422 14.99 -0.32 -15.26
C GLU A 422 14.94 -1.54 -14.34
N TYR A 423 16.06 -2.26 -14.24
CA TYR A 423 16.25 -3.52 -13.51
C TYR A 423 15.46 -4.74 -14.00
N ALA A 424 14.76 -4.65 -15.14
CA ALA A 424 14.23 -5.86 -15.78
C ALA A 424 15.39 -6.79 -16.16
N VAL A 425 15.26 -8.09 -15.82
CA VAL A 425 16.26 -9.13 -16.09
C VAL A 425 15.83 -9.94 -17.30
N LEU A 426 16.77 -10.13 -18.21
CA LEU A 426 16.54 -10.57 -19.57
C LEU A 426 17.47 -11.74 -19.93
N GLU A 427 16.93 -12.71 -20.65
CA GLU A 427 17.68 -13.78 -21.31
C GLU A 427 17.97 -13.37 -22.75
N GLU A 428 19.23 -13.47 -23.18
CA GLU A 428 19.60 -13.36 -24.58
C GLU A 428 19.24 -14.64 -25.34
N VAL A 429 18.21 -14.54 -26.17
CA VAL A 429 17.75 -15.64 -27.03
C VAL A 429 18.33 -15.57 -28.44
N GLY A 430 18.85 -14.40 -28.83
CA GLY A 430 19.58 -14.20 -30.09
C GLY A 430 20.27 -12.82 -30.14
N ALA A 431 21.09 -12.59 -31.16
CA ALA A 431 21.75 -11.32 -31.40
C ALA A 431 21.86 -11.06 -32.91
N SER A 432 21.91 -9.78 -33.30
CA SER A 432 22.20 -9.39 -34.68
C SER A 432 23.60 -9.84 -35.09
N LYS A 433 23.85 -9.98 -36.40
CA LYS A 433 25.16 -10.45 -36.92
C LYS A 433 26.36 -9.63 -36.43
N ASN A 434 26.14 -8.35 -36.14
CA ASN A 434 27.16 -7.42 -35.64
C ASN A 434 27.08 -7.19 -34.12
N GLY A 435 26.21 -7.90 -33.40
CA GLY A 435 26.00 -7.75 -31.95
C GLY A 435 25.39 -6.41 -31.51
N SER A 436 25.04 -5.53 -32.44
CA SER A 436 24.49 -4.20 -32.14
C SER A 436 23.07 -4.23 -31.58
N ARG A 437 22.36 -5.37 -31.73
CA ARG A 437 21.05 -5.60 -31.15
C ARG A 437 20.94 -7.00 -30.58
N LEU A 438 20.15 -7.12 -29.51
CA LEU A 438 19.88 -8.38 -28.83
C LEU A 438 18.41 -8.71 -28.97
N HIS A 439 18.11 -9.97 -29.25
CA HIS A 439 16.79 -10.52 -29.07
C HIS A 439 16.72 -11.10 -27.66
N VAL A 440 15.80 -10.57 -26.86
CA VAL A 440 15.77 -10.84 -25.43
C VAL A 440 14.38 -11.27 -24.98
N ARG A 441 14.35 -12.22 -24.04
CA ARG A 441 13.15 -12.66 -23.34
C ARG A 441 13.20 -12.19 -21.89
N ARG A 442 12.07 -11.72 -21.37
CA ARG A 442 11.96 -11.29 -19.97
C ARG A 442 11.95 -12.49 -19.03
N LEU A 443 12.87 -12.51 -18.07
CA LEU A 443 12.86 -13.45 -16.96
C LEU A 443 12.26 -12.83 -15.69
N LYS A 444 12.47 -11.52 -15.47
CA LYS A 444 11.99 -10.78 -14.30
C LYS A 444 11.81 -9.29 -14.61
N GLY A 445 10.94 -8.59 -13.87
CA GLY A 445 10.73 -7.13 -14.00
C GLY A 445 9.59 -6.77 -14.95
N ILE A 446 9.46 -5.48 -15.32
CA ILE A 446 8.35 -4.96 -16.15
C ILE A 446 8.80 -4.78 -17.60
N GLY A 447 7.99 -5.23 -18.55
CA GLY A 447 8.22 -5.09 -19.98
C GLY A 447 7.48 -6.16 -20.79
N PRO A 448 7.63 -6.16 -22.13
CA PRO A 448 7.08 -7.23 -22.96
C PRO A 448 7.68 -8.59 -22.61
N GLU A 449 7.09 -9.68 -23.12
CA GLU A 449 7.60 -11.03 -22.89
C GLU A 449 8.91 -11.28 -23.67
N GLU A 450 8.96 -10.84 -24.92
CA GLU A 450 10.10 -10.98 -25.81
C GLU A 450 10.19 -9.77 -26.75
N GLY A 451 11.40 -9.44 -27.21
CA GLY A 451 11.60 -8.38 -28.20
C GLY A 451 13.05 -8.03 -28.45
N TRP A 452 13.29 -7.28 -29.52
CA TRP A 452 14.62 -6.80 -29.90
C TRP A 452 14.96 -5.50 -29.21
N VAL A 453 16.16 -5.42 -28.63
CA VAL A 453 16.67 -4.26 -27.89
C VAL A 453 18.03 -3.80 -28.43
N SER A 454 18.36 -2.55 -28.17
CA SER A 454 19.71 -2.03 -28.39
C SER A 454 20.42 -1.96 -27.04
N PRO A 455 21.48 -2.76 -26.80
CA PRO A 455 22.20 -2.74 -25.54
C PRO A 455 22.92 -1.41 -25.31
N VAL A 456 23.31 -0.71 -26.39
CA VAL A 456 23.93 0.62 -26.36
C VAL A 456 23.11 1.60 -27.19
N VAL A 457 22.83 2.79 -26.64
CA VAL A 457 22.14 3.89 -27.35
C VAL A 457 22.91 5.17 -27.10
N SER A 458 23.30 5.87 -28.17
CA SER A 458 24.09 7.11 -28.12
C SER A 458 25.35 7.00 -27.25
N GLY A 459 26.06 5.87 -27.35
CA GLY A 459 27.27 5.58 -26.58
C GLY A 459 27.04 5.22 -25.10
N LYS A 460 25.78 5.09 -24.65
CA LYS A 460 25.44 4.70 -23.27
C LYS A 460 24.90 3.29 -23.22
N ASP A 461 25.36 2.50 -22.25
CA ASP A 461 24.83 1.17 -21.98
C ASP A 461 23.41 1.26 -21.38
N ILE A 462 22.45 0.71 -22.10
CA ILE A 462 21.04 0.62 -21.71
C ILE A 462 20.74 -0.73 -21.10
N VAL A 463 21.32 -1.79 -21.67
CA VAL A 463 21.19 -3.17 -21.20
C VAL A 463 22.60 -3.73 -21.02
N VAL A 464 22.89 -4.24 -19.83
CA VAL A 464 24.24 -4.72 -19.47
C VAL A 464 24.19 -6.17 -19.04
N LYS A 465 25.28 -6.89 -19.31
CA LYS A 465 25.40 -8.30 -18.99
C LYS A 465 25.62 -8.47 -17.49
N VAL A 466 24.94 -9.44 -16.88
CA VAL A 466 25.14 -9.81 -15.48
C VAL A 466 26.41 -10.66 -15.40
N ALA A 467 27.35 -10.26 -14.54
CA ALA A 467 28.66 -10.89 -14.40
C ALA A 467 28.65 -12.04 -13.38
N SER A 468 27.76 -12.00 -12.38
CA SER A 468 27.78 -12.97 -11.29
C SER A 468 26.43 -13.19 -10.62
N ALA A 469 26.29 -14.31 -9.90
CA ALA A 469 25.07 -14.62 -9.15
C ALA A 469 24.77 -13.61 -8.01
N PRO A 470 25.77 -13.10 -7.26
CA PRO A 470 25.55 -11.99 -6.31
C PRO A 470 25.02 -10.71 -6.96
N GLU A 471 25.38 -10.44 -8.21
CA GLU A 471 24.89 -9.26 -8.93
C GLU A 471 23.38 -9.35 -9.21
N ILE A 472 22.83 -10.56 -9.42
CA ILE A 472 21.37 -10.77 -9.55
C ILE A 472 20.64 -10.29 -8.29
N GLN A 473 21.20 -10.60 -7.12
CA GLN A 473 20.64 -10.17 -5.82
C GLN A 473 20.76 -8.66 -5.67
N LYS A 474 21.91 -8.08 -6.02
CA LYS A 474 22.12 -6.62 -6.00
C LYS A 474 21.14 -5.88 -6.90
N ILE A 475 20.96 -6.31 -8.15
CA ILE A 475 20.00 -5.72 -9.09
C ILE A 475 18.58 -5.74 -8.53
N THR A 476 18.19 -6.86 -7.92
CA THR A 476 16.89 -7.00 -7.27
C THR A 476 16.75 -6.03 -6.10
N PHE A 477 17.80 -5.89 -5.29
CA PHE A 477 17.82 -4.99 -4.14
C PHE A 477 17.81 -3.51 -4.54
N ASP A 478 18.61 -3.10 -5.53
CA ASP A 478 18.64 -1.74 -6.06
C ASP A 478 17.28 -1.36 -6.67
N ALA A 479 16.62 -2.32 -7.36
CA ALA A 479 15.28 -2.14 -7.89
C ALA A 479 14.26 -1.86 -6.78
N ILE A 480 14.32 -2.66 -5.71
CA ILE A 480 13.49 -2.50 -4.50
C ILE A 480 13.78 -1.12 -3.88
N GLN A 481 15.02 -0.82 -3.53
CA GLN A 481 15.38 0.45 -2.88
C GLN A 481 14.94 1.67 -3.69
N LYS A 482 15.14 1.67 -5.01
CA LYS A 482 14.73 2.79 -5.86
C LYS A 482 13.21 2.91 -5.96
N GLN A 483 12.52 1.78 -6.05
CA GLN A 483 11.07 1.71 -6.08
C GLN A 483 10.42 2.18 -4.77
N PHE A 484 11.17 2.13 -3.67
CA PHE A 484 10.77 2.56 -2.33
C PHE A 484 11.54 3.81 -1.82
N ALA A 485 12.30 4.51 -2.68
CA ALA A 485 13.19 5.59 -2.25
C ALA A 485 12.45 6.78 -1.61
N ASP A 486 11.16 6.92 -1.90
CA ASP A 486 10.19 7.83 -1.29
C ASP A 486 9.79 7.44 0.13
N ILE A 487 10.03 6.18 0.54
CA ILE A 487 9.69 5.61 1.84
C ILE A 487 10.93 5.31 2.70
N VAL A 488 12.04 4.84 2.10
CA VAL A 488 13.29 4.50 2.86
C VAL A 488 14.21 5.71 3.08
N GLY A 489 13.94 6.83 2.41
CA GLY A 489 14.92 7.89 2.24
C GLY A 489 16.01 7.49 1.23
N LYS A 490 16.67 8.47 0.61
CA LYS A 490 17.78 8.20 -0.31
C LYS A 490 18.97 7.60 0.47
N PRO A 491 19.74 6.67 -0.13
CA PRO A 491 21.06 6.33 0.41
C PRO A 491 21.88 7.61 0.54
N SER A 492 22.48 7.83 1.71
CA SER A 492 23.42 8.92 1.97
C SER A 492 24.64 8.82 1.08
#